data_AF-A0A947HB46-F1
#
_entry.id   AF-A0A947HB46-F1
#
_cell.length_a   1.000
_cell.length_b   1.000
_cell.length_c   1.000
_cell.angle_alpha   90.00
_cell.angle_beta   90.00
_cell.angle_gamma   90.00
#
_symmetry.space_group_name_H-M   'P 1'
#
loop_
_entity.id
_entity.type
_entity.pdbx_description
1 polymer ?
#
loop_
_entity_poly.entity_id
_entity_poly.type
_entity_poly.pdbx_seq_one_letter_code
_entity_poly.pdbx_strand_id
1 'polypeptide(L)'
;MKNLILLPGFLIIALLAACAGNNTPASSNSPSPSSSTPPASSNPTTPASGEKVSFSVAQSIIQSRCFMCHSGAGARVGVNFDNKDQIKKYAERIKARAVDSKGMPQGNATGMTDAERQTLGTWITQGASLD
;
A
#
# COMPACT_ATOMS: atom_id res chain seq x y z
N MET A 1 2.31 -28.58 49.66
CA MET A 1 1.60 -29.63 48.92
C MET A 1 1.56 -29.19 47.44
N LYS A 2 2.71 -29.12 46.75
CA LYS A 2 3.25 -30.14 45.81
C LYS A 2 2.19 -30.73 44.88
N ASN A 3 1.92 -30.06 43.75
CA ASN A 3 1.43 -30.70 42.53
C ASN A 3 2.37 -30.30 41.38
N LEU A 4 3.39 -31.13 41.25
CA LEU A 4 4.35 -31.22 40.17
C LEU A 4 3.69 -32.02 39.04
N ILE A 5 3.32 -31.37 37.93
CA ILE A 5 2.88 -32.07 36.73
C ILE A 5 4.03 -31.99 35.71
N LEU A 6 4.83 -33.06 35.73
CA LEU A 6 5.76 -33.44 34.68
C LEU A 6 4.94 -33.81 33.43
N LEU A 7 5.09 -33.05 32.35
CA LEU A 7 4.71 -33.52 31.01
C LEU A 7 5.99 -33.99 30.29
N PRO A 8 6.12 -35.29 29.96
CA PRO A 8 7.24 -35.80 29.20
C PRO A 8 6.98 -35.64 27.68
N GLY A 9 8.05 -35.33 26.94
CA GLY A 9 8.18 -35.79 25.55
C GLY A 9 7.92 -34.75 24.47
N PHE A 10 8.86 -33.82 24.28
CA PHE A 10 9.11 -33.24 22.96
C PHE A 10 9.61 -34.36 22.03
N LEU A 11 8.70 -34.94 21.24
CA LEU A 11 9.07 -35.84 20.14
C LEU A 11 9.33 -35.00 18.89
N ILE A 12 10.59 -34.60 18.72
CA ILE A 12 11.09 -33.94 17.52
C ILE A 12 11.19 -35.00 16.42
N ILE A 13 10.20 -35.05 15.52
CA ILE A 13 10.29 -35.83 14.28
C ILE A 13 10.95 -34.93 13.22
N ALA A 14 12.27 -35.01 13.16
CA ALA A 14 13.05 -34.46 12.07
C ALA A 14 12.87 -35.35 10.84
N LEU A 15 12.12 -34.86 9.85
CA LEU A 15 12.06 -35.46 8.52
C LEU A 15 12.12 -34.35 7.47
N LEU A 16 13.30 -33.77 7.28
CA LEU A 16 13.59 -33.01 6.06
C LEU A 16 14.28 -33.95 5.07
N ALA A 17 13.51 -34.31 4.05
CA ALA A 17 13.96 -35.01 2.87
C ALA A 17 15.05 -34.20 2.17
N ALA A 18 16.20 -34.85 1.96
CA ALA A 18 17.22 -34.39 1.04
C ALA A 18 16.76 -34.63 -0.40
N CYS A 19 16.63 -33.56 -1.18
CA CYS A 19 16.73 -33.66 -2.64
C CYS A 19 18.09 -33.10 -3.06
N ALA A 20 18.98 -34.01 -3.43
CA ALA A 20 20.24 -33.71 -4.11
C ALA A 20 19.93 -33.28 -5.54
N GLY A 21 20.35 -32.07 -5.92
CA GLY A 21 20.31 -31.56 -7.28
C GLY A 21 21.70 -31.08 -7.67
N ASN A 22 22.40 -31.88 -8.47
CA ASN A 22 23.69 -31.59 -9.06
C ASN A 22 23.64 -30.29 -9.88
N ASN A 23 24.58 -29.37 -9.66
CA ASN A 23 24.81 -28.24 -10.55
C ASN A 23 26.29 -28.19 -10.93
N THR A 24 26.56 -28.62 -12.17
CA THR A 24 27.83 -28.54 -12.90
C THR A 24 28.16 -27.08 -13.22
N PRO A 25 29.45 -26.67 -13.25
CA PRO A 25 29.82 -25.29 -13.52
C PRO A 25 29.84 -25.03 -15.03
N ALA A 26 29.20 -23.96 -15.46
CA ALA A 26 29.41 -23.37 -16.78
C ALA A 26 29.63 -21.86 -16.62
N SER A 27 30.91 -21.49 -16.50
CA SER A 27 31.38 -20.19 -16.97
C SER A 27 31.13 -20.10 -18.48
N SER A 28 30.53 -19.00 -18.95
CA SER A 28 30.98 -18.27 -20.15
C SER A 28 30.17 -16.99 -20.33
N ASN A 29 30.92 -15.91 -20.49
CA ASN A 29 30.46 -14.54 -20.63
C ASN A 29 29.58 -14.28 -21.87
N SER A 30 28.60 -13.40 -21.73
CA SER A 30 28.17 -12.49 -22.80
C SER A 30 27.63 -11.19 -22.21
N PRO A 31 27.99 -10.01 -22.76
CA PRO A 31 27.47 -8.73 -22.30
C PRO A 31 26.14 -8.43 -23.01
N SER A 32 25.04 -8.40 -22.26
CA SER A 32 23.80 -7.75 -22.71
C SER A 32 23.71 -6.36 -22.09
N PRO A 33 23.52 -5.30 -22.89
CA PRO A 33 23.12 -4.00 -22.36
C PRO A 33 21.62 -4.07 -22.06
N SER A 34 21.26 -4.61 -20.89
CA SER A 34 19.90 -4.47 -20.37
C SER A 34 19.74 -3.06 -19.83
N SER A 35 19.26 -2.17 -20.69
CA SER A 35 18.60 -0.92 -20.34
C SER A 35 17.44 -1.22 -19.39
N SER A 36 17.75 -1.30 -18.10
CA SER A 36 16.76 -1.33 -17.03
C SER A 36 16.78 0.04 -16.41
N THR A 37 16.11 0.99 -17.05
CA THR A 37 15.69 2.21 -16.35
C THR A 37 14.83 1.75 -15.17
N PRO A 38 15.20 2.05 -13.92
CA PRO A 38 14.30 1.82 -12.79
C PRO A 38 13.00 2.60 -13.06
N PRO A 39 11.80 2.06 -12.81
CA PRO A 39 10.63 2.93 -12.78
C PRO A 39 10.92 4.00 -11.74
N ALA A 40 10.99 5.25 -12.22
CA ALA A 40 11.11 6.41 -11.38
C ALA A 40 10.07 6.30 -10.26
N SER A 41 10.51 6.59 -9.03
CA SER A 41 9.67 6.78 -7.86
C SER A 41 8.30 7.30 -8.27
N SER A 42 7.29 6.46 -8.10
CA SER A 42 5.91 6.69 -8.51
C SER A 42 5.26 7.69 -7.56
N ASN A 43 5.77 8.92 -7.51
CA ASN A 43 5.07 9.98 -6.83
C ASN A 43 3.96 10.43 -7.80
N PRO A 44 2.68 10.43 -7.37
CA PRO A 44 1.59 10.86 -8.22
C PRO A 44 1.87 12.25 -8.80
N THR A 45 1.93 12.36 -10.13
CA THR A 45 2.09 13.65 -10.82
C THR A 45 0.90 14.54 -10.49
N THR A 46 1.18 15.73 -9.97
CA THR A 46 0.14 16.73 -9.69
C THR A 46 -0.40 17.28 -11.01
N PRO A 47 -1.73 17.20 -11.28
CA PRO A 47 -2.33 17.73 -12.49
C PRO A 47 -2.24 19.27 -12.56
N ALA A 48 -2.19 19.81 -13.78
CA ALA A 48 -2.15 21.25 -14.02
C ALA A 48 -3.46 21.94 -13.61
N SER A 49 -3.38 23.23 -13.25
CA SER A 49 -4.54 24.01 -12.81
C SER A 49 -5.61 24.08 -13.91
N GLY A 50 -6.84 23.64 -13.60
CA GLY A 50 -7.98 23.63 -14.53
C GLY A 50 -8.29 22.27 -15.15
N GLU A 51 -7.41 21.28 -14.99
CA GLU A 51 -7.66 19.92 -15.50
C GLU A 51 -8.56 19.10 -14.55
N LYS A 52 -9.42 18.25 -15.13
CA LYS A 52 -10.25 17.32 -14.36
C LYS A 52 -9.33 16.27 -13.75
N VAL A 53 -9.39 16.11 -12.43
CA VAL A 53 -8.64 15.03 -11.76
C VAL A 53 -9.45 13.75 -11.94
N SER A 54 -8.84 12.74 -12.56
CA SER A 54 -9.48 11.44 -12.76
C SER A 54 -9.50 10.63 -11.46
N PHE A 55 -10.40 9.64 -11.40
CA PHE A 55 -10.41 8.72 -10.26
C PHE A 55 -9.08 7.99 -10.08
N SER A 56 -8.43 7.59 -11.17
CA SER A 56 -7.15 6.86 -11.14
C SER A 56 -6.04 7.64 -10.41
N VAL A 57 -5.97 8.96 -10.62
CA VAL A 57 -5.01 9.83 -9.92
C VAL A 57 -5.33 9.89 -8.43
N ALA A 58 -6.60 10.10 -8.07
CA ALA A 58 -7.02 10.14 -6.67
C ALA A 58 -6.83 8.78 -5.97
N GLN A 59 -7.15 7.69 -6.64
CA GLN A 59 -6.98 6.32 -6.13
C GLN A 59 -5.51 6.02 -5.85
N SER A 60 -4.60 6.43 -6.73
CA SER A 60 -3.14 6.24 -6.53
C SER A 60 -2.63 6.94 -5.27
N ILE A 61 -3.12 8.16 -5.00
CA ILE A 61 -2.83 8.88 -3.76
C ILE A 61 -3.40 8.12 -2.56
N ILE A 62 -4.67 7.69 -2.62
CA ILE A 62 -5.31 6.96 -1.51
C ILE A 62 -4.60 5.63 -1.23
N GLN A 63 -4.18 4.89 -2.26
CA GLN A 63 -3.39 3.67 -2.12
C GLN A 63 -2.06 3.94 -1.42
N SER A 64 -1.34 4.96 -1.88
CA SER A 64 -0.02 5.30 -1.34
C SER A 64 -0.05 5.83 0.09
N ARG A 65 -1.14 6.50 0.48
CA ARG A 65 -1.20 7.24 1.74
C ARG A 65 -2.13 6.62 2.79
N CYS A 66 -3.15 5.84 2.40
CA CYS A 66 -4.21 5.41 3.30
C CYS A 66 -4.25 3.89 3.54
N PHE A 67 -3.80 3.07 2.58
CA PHE A 67 -4.08 1.63 2.59
C PHE A 67 -3.46 0.88 3.77
N MET A 68 -2.32 1.34 4.30
CA MET A 68 -1.69 0.74 5.47
C MET A 68 -2.65 0.57 6.67
N CYS A 69 -3.64 1.45 6.82
CA CYS A 69 -4.62 1.39 7.91
C CYS A 69 -6.06 1.15 7.43
N HIS A 70 -6.35 1.34 6.14
CA HIS A 70 -7.70 1.36 5.57
C HIS A 70 -7.89 0.37 4.41
N SER A 71 -7.16 -0.75 4.42
CA SER A 71 -7.25 -1.80 3.41
C SER A 71 -7.25 -3.19 4.07
N GLY A 72 -7.92 -4.15 3.43
CA GLY A 72 -7.98 -5.54 3.83
C GLY A 72 -8.70 -5.80 5.17
N ALA A 73 -8.55 -7.04 5.66
CA ALA A 73 -9.15 -7.51 6.91
C ALA A 73 -8.61 -6.79 8.16
N GLY A 74 -7.45 -6.13 8.05
CA GLY A 74 -6.81 -5.34 9.12
C GLY A 74 -7.22 -3.87 9.16
N ALA A 75 -8.17 -3.43 8.32
CA ALA A 75 -8.61 -2.05 8.27
C ALA A 75 -9.15 -1.59 9.64
N ARG A 76 -8.41 -0.69 10.29
CA ARG A 76 -8.72 -0.22 11.63
C ARG A 76 -9.89 0.77 11.54
N VAL A 77 -10.83 0.70 12.48
CA VAL A 77 -11.97 1.63 12.59
C VAL A 77 -13.06 1.46 11.51
N GLY A 78 -13.14 0.30 10.85
CA GLY A 78 -14.29 -0.06 9.99
C GLY A 78 -14.43 0.75 8.69
N VAL A 79 -13.40 1.51 8.32
CA VAL A 79 -13.32 2.21 7.02
C VAL A 79 -12.30 1.47 6.15
N ASN A 80 -12.74 1.03 4.98
CA ASN A 80 -11.94 0.29 4.02
C ASN A 80 -12.05 0.94 2.62
N PHE A 81 -10.93 1.06 1.91
CA PHE A 81 -10.79 1.71 0.61
C PHE A 81 -10.41 0.74 -0.54
N ASP A 82 -10.62 -0.56 -0.37
CA ASP A 82 -10.32 -1.59 -1.38
C ASP A 82 -11.24 -1.50 -2.60
N ASN A 83 -12.44 -0.91 -2.45
CA ASN A 83 -13.38 -0.70 -3.53
C ASN A 83 -13.56 0.80 -3.85
N LYS A 84 -13.62 1.12 -5.14
CA LYS A 84 -13.87 2.48 -5.66
C LYS A 84 -15.15 3.11 -5.11
N ASP A 85 -16.23 2.33 -4.94
CA ASP A 85 -17.48 2.87 -4.42
C ASP A 85 -17.37 3.23 -2.94
N GLN A 86 -16.54 2.50 -2.17
CA GLN A 86 -16.25 2.88 -0.79
C GLN A 86 -15.42 4.16 -0.73
N ILE A 87 -14.40 4.29 -1.59
CA ILE A 87 -13.63 5.53 -1.70
C ILE A 87 -14.56 6.72 -1.98
N LYS A 88 -15.45 6.61 -2.97
CA LYS A 88 -16.44 7.65 -3.29
C LYS A 88 -17.40 7.92 -2.13
N LYS A 89 -17.95 6.86 -1.51
CA LYS A 89 -18.84 6.97 -0.34
C LYS A 89 -18.21 7.77 0.80
N TYR A 90 -16.90 7.63 1.00
CA TYR A 90 -16.17 8.32 2.05
C TYR A 90 -15.44 9.60 1.59
N ALA A 91 -15.66 10.07 0.36
CA ALA A 91 -14.93 11.20 -0.21
C ALA A 91 -14.96 12.45 0.69
N GLU A 92 -16.12 12.86 1.20
CA GLU A 92 -16.22 14.00 2.12
C GLU A 92 -15.44 13.79 3.43
N ARG A 93 -15.45 12.57 3.97
CA ARG A 93 -14.68 12.24 5.17
C ARG A 93 -13.18 12.21 4.89
N ILE A 94 -12.77 11.74 3.72
CA ILE A 94 -11.39 11.80 3.24
C ILE A 94 -10.96 13.27 3.15
N LYS A 95 -11.77 14.15 2.57
CA LYS A 95 -11.48 15.59 2.50
C LYS A 95 -11.28 16.19 3.89
N ALA A 96 -12.25 16.02 4.79
CA ALA A 96 -12.18 16.60 6.12
C ALA A 96 -10.94 16.14 6.91
N ARG A 97 -10.55 14.86 6.78
CA ARG A 97 -9.47 14.26 7.58
C ARG A 97 -8.09 14.40 6.95
N ALA A 98 -7.99 14.22 5.64
CA ALA A 98 -6.72 14.24 4.92
C ALA A 98 -6.45 15.58 4.24
N VAL A 99 -7.45 16.31 3.77
CA VAL A 99 -7.21 17.58 3.07
C VAL A 99 -7.30 18.75 4.06
N ASP A 100 -8.44 18.92 4.71
CA ASP A 100 -8.75 20.13 5.47
C ASP A 100 -8.01 20.17 6.81
N SER A 101 -8.10 19.10 7.61
CA SER A 101 -7.42 19.04 8.92
C SER A 101 -5.99 18.53 8.87
N LYS A 102 -5.58 17.90 7.75
CA LYS A 102 -4.30 17.19 7.59
C LYS A 102 -4.01 16.14 8.69
N GLY A 103 -5.04 15.70 9.42
CA GLY A 103 -4.93 14.76 10.54
C GLY A 103 -4.76 13.29 10.10
N MET A 104 -4.98 13.01 8.82
CA MET A 104 -4.64 11.74 8.20
C MET A 104 -3.67 11.95 7.03
N PRO A 105 -2.69 11.06 6.83
CA PRO A 105 -2.32 9.95 7.71
C PRO A 105 -1.80 10.43 9.07
N GLN A 106 -1.97 9.64 10.14
CA GLN A 106 -1.61 10.04 11.51
C GLN A 106 -0.15 10.54 11.57
N GLY A 107 0.06 11.76 12.06
CA GLY A 107 1.40 12.39 12.11
C GLY A 107 2.09 12.52 10.74
N ASN A 108 1.32 12.47 9.65
CA ASN A 108 1.82 12.38 8.28
C ASN A 108 2.82 11.22 8.05
N ALA A 109 2.61 10.07 8.71
CA ALA A 109 3.56 8.95 8.70
C ALA A 109 3.93 8.41 7.29
N THR A 110 3.10 8.65 6.27
CA THR A 110 3.38 8.24 4.88
C THR A 110 3.96 9.36 4.03
N GLY A 111 4.26 10.54 4.59
CA GLY A 111 4.81 11.68 3.84
C GLY A 111 3.86 12.27 2.81
N MET A 112 2.55 12.28 3.06
CA MET A 112 1.57 12.90 2.14
C MET A 112 1.84 14.41 2.03
N THR A 113 2.08 14.85 0.79
CA THR A 113 2.47 16.22 0.45
C THR A 113 1.27 17.15 0.31
N ASP A 114 1.49 18.46 0.37
CA ASP A 114 0.42 19.43 0.13
C ASP A 114 -0.10 19.40 -1.31
N ALA A 115 0.75 19.08 -2.29
CA ALA A 115 0.35 18.93 -3.68
C ALA A 115 -0.60 17.74 -3.89
N GLU A 116 -0.36 16.62 -3.20
CA GLU A 116 -1.28 15.48 -3.21
C GLU A 116 -2.59 15.80 -2.50
N ARG A 117 -2.55 16.53 -1.37
CA ARG A 117 -3.77 16.99 -0.69
C ARG A 117 -4.59 17.91 -1.58
N GLN A 118 -3.93 18.83 -2.29
CA GLN A 118 -4.60 19.70 -3.26
C GLN A 118 -5.22 18.88 -4.39
N THR A 119 -4.49 17.94 -4.98
CA THR A 119 -4.98 17.05 -6.04
C THR A 119 -6.22 16.27 -5.58
N LEU A 120 -6.14 15.68 -4.38
CA LEU A 120 -7.23 14.92 -3.79
C LEU A 120 -8.44 15.82 -3.47
N GLY A 121 -8.21 17.01 -2.92
CA GLY A 121 -9.25 18.01 -2.65
C GLY A 121 -9.95 18.50 -3.92
N THR A 122 -9.20 18.70 -5.01
CA THR A 122 -9.76 19.06 -6.32
C THR A 122 -10.66 17.94 -6.84
N TRP A 123 -10.20 16.68 -6.83
CA TRP A 123 -11.03 15.54 -7.26
C TRP A 123 -12.34 15.44 -6.48
N ILE A 124 -12.30 15.63 -5.16
CA ILE A 124 -13.49 15.59 -4.29
C ILE A 124 -14.43 16.74 -4.64
N THR A 125 -13.91 17.97 -4.80
CA THR A 125 -14.70 19.16 -5.15
C THR A 125 -15.32 19.05 -6.55
N GLN A 126 -14.71 18.29 -7.46
CA GLN A 126 -15.26 17.95 -8.78
C GLN A 126 -16.33 16.83 -8.72
N GLY A 127 -16.78 16.44 -7.53
CA GLY A 127 -17.87 15.49 -7.31
C GLY A 127 -17.42 14.04 -7.12
N ALA A 128 -16.12 13.80 -6.88
CA ALA A 128 -15.56 12.46 -6.69
C ALA A 128 -16.00 11.47 -7.80
N SER A 129 -15.90 11.91 -9.07
CA SER A 129 -16.16 11.07 -10.27
C SER A 129 -15.36 9.77 -10.18
N LEU A 130 -15.98 8.68 -10.59
CA LEU A 130 -15.32 7.37 -10.76
C LEU A 130 -14.89 7.11 -12.21
N ASP A 131 -15.08 8.11 -13.07
CA ASP A 131 -14.75 8.09 -14.49
C ASP A 131 -13.25 8.32 -14.75
#